data_AF-A0A945TZU0-F1
#
_entry.id   AF-A0A945TZU0-F1
#
_cell.length_a   1.000
_cell.length_b   1.000
_cell.length_c   1.000
_cell.angle_alpha   90.00
_cell.angle_beta   90.00
_cell.angle_gamma   90.00
#
_symmetry.space_group_name_H-M   'P 1'
#
loop_
_entity.id
_entity.type
_entity.pdbx_description
1 polymer ?
#
loop_
_entity_poly.entity_id
_entity_poly.type
_entity_poly.pdbx_seq_one_letter_code
_entity_poly.pdbx_strand_id
1 'polypeptide(L)'
;MGRSDSFDGAWLVVEYVHDPDGTFVGVVRQRRVVEAVDEGRLRVTQTCDPAPELTGHPMAAFAGEWVFDLEVAGPHRHYLGPDVIGLGTQWQPGAMTGSGVWPRFGHEFTSYGVLVRPDRQLTGGFFSLAGRPIADIVGVAVPESTGVEPTLDLEADLVPLDDSWMLTRTVGPLSVAIDRPSPTIERRLLTMNDPVGGVMLAIEEHTTFGDERAVATVIQVTRSAS
;
A
#
# COMPACT_ATOMS: atom_id res chain seq x y z
N MET A 1 -11.48 -23.85 -15.04
CA MET A 1 -10.02 -23.63 -14.88
C MET A 1 -9.89 -22.52 -13.85
N GLY A 2 -9.36 -22.83 -12.66
CA GLY A 2 -9.27 -21.85 -11.58
C GLY A 2 -8.38 -20.69 -11.98
N ARG A 3 -8.87 -19.46 -11.76
CA ARG A 3 -8.00 -18.27 -11.82
C ARG A 3 -6.93 -18.44 -10.74
N SER A 4 -5.67 -18.42 -11.15
CA SER A 4 -4.54 -18.16 -10.26
C SER A 4 -4.25 -16.67 -10.43
N ASP A 5 -4.78 -15.82 -9.55
CA ASP A 5 -4.25 -14.47 -9.44
C ASP A 5 -2.90 -14.57 -8.74
N SER A 6 -1.92 -13.80 -9.18
CA SER A 6 -0.57 -13.86 -8.65
C SER A 6 -0.47 -13.32 -7.21
N PHE A 7 -1.55 -12.71 -6.71
CA PHE A 7 -1.70 -12.26 -5.32
C PHE A 7 -2.39 -13.28 -4.40
N ASP A 8 -2.87 -14.41 -4.93
CA ASP A 8 -3.57 -15.43 -4.14
C ASP A 8 -2.61 -16.16 -3.18
N GLY A 9 -3.16 -16.84 -2.18
CA GLY A 9 -2.42 -17.67 -1.23
C GLY A 9 -1.99 -16.95 0.04
N ALA A 10 -1.09 -17.60 0.79
CA ALA A 10 -0.58 -17.10 2.05
C ALA A 10 0.77 -16.40 1.88
N TRP A 11 0.86 -15.20 2.44
CA TRP A 11 1.99 -14.29 2.32
C TRP A 11 2.43 -13.81 3.70
N LEU A 12 3.74 -13.77 3.93
CA LEU A 12 4.33 -13.04 5.03
C LEU A 12 4.67 -11.63 4.53
N VAL A 13 4.30 -10.63 5.30
CA VAL A 13 4.44 -9.21 4.96
C VAL A 13 5.18 -8.50 6.10
N VAL A 14 6.13 -7.66 5.75
CA VAL A 14 6.76 -6.69 6.66
C VAL A 14 6.52 -5.31 6.08
N GLU A 15 5.89 -4.43 6.84
CA GLU A 15 5.58 -3.05 6.48
C GLU A 15 6.34 -2.09 7.41
N TYR A 16 7.20 -1.26 6.83
CA TYR A 16 7.95 -0.20 7.49
C TYR A 16 7.08 1.06 7.55
N VAL A 17 6.78 1.51 8.76
CA VAL A 17 5.89 2.64 9.03
C VAL A 17 6.70 3.91 9.20
N HIS A 18 6.26 4.96 8.55
CA HIS A 18 6.83 6.29 8.62
C HIS A 18 5.76 7.31 8.99
N ASP A 19 6.14 8.31 9.78
CA ASP A 19 5.35 9.51 10.00
C ASP A 19 5.23 10.33 8.70
N PRO A 20 4.26 11.26 8.60
CA PRO A 20 4.09 12.11 7.42
C PRO A 20 5.31 12.97 7.04
N ASP A 21 6.25 13.19 7.96
CA ASP A 21 7.51 13.90 7.69
C ASP A 21 8.62 12.98 7.15
N GLY A 22 8.33 11.69 6.98
CA GLY A 22 9.24 10.66 6.50
C GLY A 22 10.05 9.96 7.60
N THR A 23 9.87 10.33 8.88
CA THR A 23 10.55 9.68 9.99
C THR A 23 10.10 8.24 10.14
N PHE A 24 11.03 7.28 10.13
CA PHE A 24 10.73 5.89 10.43
C PHE A 24 10.36 5.71 11.90
N VAL A 25 9.21 5.05 12.16
CA VAL A 25 8.64 4.91 13.52
C VAL A 25 8.43 3.47 13.97
N GLY A 26 8.50 2.50 13.06
CA GLY A 26 8.38 1.09 13.44
C GLY A 26 7.98 0.18 12.29
N VAL A 27 7.64 -1.05 12.64
CA VAL A 27 7.27 -2.08 11.67
C VAL A 27 5.94 -2.71 12.05
N VAL A 28 5.08 -3.00 11.07
CA VAL A 28 3.97 -3.93 11.20
C VAL A 28 4.37 -5.23 10.50
N ARG A 29 4.38 -6.33 11.24
CA ARG A 29 4.47 -7.67 10.65
C ARG A 29 3.07 -8.17 10.38
N GLN A 30 2.89 -8.88 9.28
CA GLN A 30 1.59 -9.38 8.92
C GLN A 30 1.70 -10.74 8.26
N ARG A 31 0.74 -11.61 8.58
CA ARG A 31 0.38 -12.75 7.74
C ARG A 31 -0.87 -12.40 6.95
N ARG A 32 -0.82 -12.50 5.62
CA ARG A 32 -1.95 -12.24 4.73
C ARG A 32 -2.33 -13.50 4.00
N VAL A 33 -3.59 -13.90 4.05
CA VAL A 33 -4.12 -15.02 3.26
C VAL A 33 -5.19 -14.50 2.33
N VAL A 34 -5.09 -14.84 1.04
CA VAL A 34 -6.07 -14.52 0.01
C VAL A 34 -6.60 -15.82 -0.59
N GLU A 35 -7.90 -16.04 -0.46
CA GLU A 35 -8.55 -17.33 -0.77
C GLU A 35 -9.76 -17.10 -1.68
N ALA A 36 -10.01 -17.98 -2.64
CA ALA A 36 -11.27 -17.97 -3.37
C ALA A 36 -12.40 -18.54 -2.48
N VAL A 37 -13.51 -17.81 -2.37
CA VAL A 37 -14.70 -18.25 -1.62
C VAL A 37 -15.76 -18.81 -2.55
N ASP A 38 -15.99 -18.13 -3.67
CA ASP A 38 -16.89 -18.55 -4.75
C ASP A 38 -16.43 -17.95 -6.09
N GLU A 39 -17.26 -18.10 -7.13
CA GLU A 39 -16.95 -17.52 -8.43
C GLU A 39 -16.97 -15.99 -8.37
N GLY A 40 -15.79 -15.39 -8.47
CA GLY A 40 -15.63 -13.94 -8.48
C GLY A 40 -15.56 -13.31 -7.10
N ARG A 41 -15.48 -14.08 -6.01
CA ARG A 41 -15.13 -13.54 -4.69
C ARG A 41 -13.88 -14.15 -4.09
N LEU A 42 -13.08 -13.28 -3.50
CA LEU A 42 -11.93 -13.63 -2.68
C LEU A 42 -12.21 -13.25 -1.23
N ARG A 43 -11.62 -13.96 -0.27
CA ARG A 43 -11.52 -13.55 1.13
C ARG A 43 -10.08 -13.20 1.43
N VAL A 44 -9.89 -12.08 2.09
CA VAL A 44 -8.61 -11.66 2.63
C VAL A 44 -8.67 -11.75 4.14
N THR A 45 -7.74 -12.50 4.72
CA THR A 45 -7.48 -12.54 6.17
C THR A 45 -6.12 -11.93 6.42
N GLN A 46 -6.07 -10.88 7.25
CA GLN A 46 -4.84 -10.20 7.65
C GLN A 46 -4.66 -10.36 9.15
N THR A 47 -3.59 -11.03 9.57
CA THR A 47 -3.18 -11.08 10.97
C THR A 47 -1.97 -10.16 11.14
N CYS A 48 -2.14 -9.04 11.83
CA CYS A 48 -1.13 -8.01 11.95
C CYS A 48 -0.60 -7.93 13.39
N ASP A 49 0.72 -7.76 13.49
CA ASP A 49 1.52 -7.64 14.70
C ASP A 49 2.39 -6.37 14.60
N PRO A 50 1.84 -5.20 14.97
CA PRO A 50 2.60 -3.96 15.10
C PRO A 50 3.67 -4.09 16.17
N ALA A 51 4.90 -3.69 15.85
CA ALA A 51 6.00 -3.72 16.78
C ALA A 51 5.78 -2.74 17.97
N PRO A 52 6.36 -3.00 19.15
CA PRO A 52 6.12 -2.19 20.36
C PRO A 52 6.41 -0.70 20.21
N GLU A 53 7.31 -0.31 19.30
CA GLU A 53 7.65 1.08 18.98
C GLU A 53 6.43 1.86 18.46
N LEU A 54 5.45 1.18 17.87
CA LEU A 54 4.21 1.79 17.40
C LEU A 54 3.19 2.02 18.52
N THR A 55 3.51 1.71 19.78
CA THR A 55 2.58 1.94 20.90
C THR A 55 2.17 3.42 20.98
N GLY A 56 0.87 3.70 20.81
CA GLY A 56 0.33 5.06 20.80
C GLY A 56 0.33 5.73 19.41
N HIS A 57 0.97 5.11 18.41
CA HIS A 57 0.88 5.51 17.01
C HIS A 57 -0.43 4.99 16.38
N PRO A 58 -1.08 5.72 15.45
CA PRO A 58 -2.33 5.28 14.83
C PRO A 58 -2.26 3.88 14.19
N MET A 59 -1.11 3.51 13.61
CA MET A 59 -0.93 2.20 13.00
C MET A 59 -0.93 1.02 14.00
N ALA A 60 -0.82 1.26 15.31
CA ALA A 60 -1.01 0.20 16.31
C ALA A 60 -2.47 -0.31 16.36
N ALA A 61 -3.44 0.45 15.85
CA ALA A 61 -4.83 0.03 15.79
C ALA A 61 -5.05 -1.22 14.92
N PHE A 62 -4.12 -1.51 14.01
CA PHE A 62 -4.16 -2.70 13.16
C PHE A 62 -3.78 -4.00 13.90
N ALA A 63 -3.39 -3.97 15.17
CA ALA A 63 -3.08 -5.18 15.92
C ALA A 63 -4.26 -6.17 15.94
N GLY A 64 -4.00 -7.44 15.60
CA GLY A 64 -4.99 -8.51 15.60
C GLY A 64 -5.34 -9.02 14.20
N GLU A 65 -6.55 -9.56 14.06
CA GLU A 65 -7.02 -10.18 12.83
C GLU A 65 -8.13 -9.36 12.16
N TRP A 66 -8.04 -9.20 10.84
CA TRP A 66 -9.00 -8.50 10.00
C TRP A 66 -9.42 -9.39 8.84
N VAL A 67 -10.73 -9.51 8.62
CA VAL A 67 -11.29 -10.35 7.56
C VAL A 67 -12.26 -9.54 6.71
N PHE A 68 -12.05 -9.54 5.42
CA PHE A 68 -12.94 -8.89 4.46
C PHE A 68 -12.94 -9.63 3.13
N ASP A 69 -14.03 -9.49 2.38
CA ASP A 69 -14.17 -10.12 1.08
C ASP A 69 -13.86 -9.11 -0.03
N LEU A 70 -13.40 -9.60 -1.17
CA LEU A 70 -13.22 -8.84 -2.39
C LEU A 70 -14.14 -9.40 -3.47
N GLU A 71 -14.96 -8.55 -4.09
CA GLU A 71 -15.65 -8.90 -5.32
C GLU A 71 -14.79 -8.53 -6.54
N VAL A 72 -14.62 -9.50 -7.44
CA VAL A 72 -13.78 -9.42 -8.62
C VAL A 72 -14.61 -9.03 -9.83
N ALA A 73 -14.51 -7.77 -10.26
CA ALA A 73 -15.23 -7.24 -11.42
C ALA A 73 -14.24 -6.77 -12.50
N GLY A 74 -13.84 -7.68 -13.40
CA GLY A 74 -12.81 -7.39 -14.41
C GLY A 74 -11.47 -7.00 -13.77
N PRO A 75 -10.91 -5.80 -14.07
CA PRO A 75 -9.69 -5.31 -13.44
C PRO A 75 -9.92 -4.84 -11.99
N HIS A 76 -11.17 -4.72 -11.55
CA HIS A 76 -11.50 -4.17 -10.24
C HIS A 76 -11.61 -5.25 -9.15
N ARG A 77 -11.32 -4.85 -7.93
CA ARG A 77 -11.53 -5.61 -6.68
C ARG A 77 -12.29 -4.71 -5.71
N HIS A 78 -13.58 -4.95 -5.50
CA HIS A 78 -14.38 -4.18 -4.56
C HIS A 78 -14.19 -4.75 -3.16
N TYR A 79 -13.73 -3.94 -2.21
CA TYR A 79 -13.56 -4.34 -0.82
C TYR A 79 -14.93 -4.31 -0.14
N LEU A 80 -15.37 -5.47 0.33
CA LEU A 80 -16.67 -5.71 0.92
C LEU A 80 -16.47 -6.19 2.36
N GLY A 81 -16.75 -5.31 3.32
CA GLY A 81 -16.73 -5.69 4.73
C GLY A 81 -16.94 -4.51 5.67
N PRO A 82 -17.29 -4.79 6.94
CA PRO A 82 -17.36 -3.74 7.96
C PRO A 82 -15.97 -3.17 8.30
N ASP A 83 -14.92 -3.96 8.11
CA ASP A 83 -13.55 -3.58 8.45
C ASP A 83 -12.86 -2.80 7.32
N VAL A 84 -13.21 -3.08 6.05
CA VAL A 84 -12.65 -2.38 4.88
C VAL A 84 -13.71 -2.17 3.81
N ILE A 85 -13.82 -0.93 3.32
CA ILE A 85 -14.64 -0.56 2.17
C ILE A 85 -13.76 0.22 1.20
N GLY A 86 -13.80 -0.13 -0.09
CA GLY A 86 -12.88 0.45 -1.04
C GLY A 86 -12.89 -0.20 -2.42
N LEU A 87 -11.92 0.20 -3.24
CA LEU A 87 -11.73 -0.27 -4.60
C LEU A 87 -10.26 -0.52 -4.87
N GLY A 88 -9.96 -1.67 -5.47
CA GLY A 88 -8.67 -2.01 -6.03
C GLY A 88 -8.78 -2.02 -7.55
N THR A 89 -7.75 -1.50 -8.22
CA THR A 89 -7.64 -1.53 -9.68
C THR A 89 -6.35 -2.22 -10.06
N GLN A 90 -6.49 -3.36 -10.73
CA GLN A 90 -5.39 -4.04 -11.39
C GLN A 90 -5.11 -3.35 -12.72
N TRP A 91 -3.93 -2.75 -12.83
CA TRP A 91 -3.50 -2.04 -14.05
C TRP A 91 -2.88 -3.01 -15.05
N GLN A 92 -2.13 -3.97 -14.53
CA GLN A 92 -1.54 -5.07 -15.28
C GLN A 92 -1.41 -6.30 -14.37
N PRO A 93 -1.16 -7.50 -14.92
CA PRO A 93 -0.85 -8.68 -14.11
C PRO A 93 0.25 -8.36 -13.10
N GLY A 94 0.01 -8.68 -11.82
CA GLY A 94 0.97 -8.40 -10.75
C GLY A 94 1.12 -6.94 -10.32
N ALA A 95 0.37 -5.98 -10.84
CA ALA A 95 0.39 -4.59 -10.34
C ALA A 95 -1.01 -4.03 -10.08
N MET A 96 -1.23 -3.57 -8.86
CA MET A 96 -2.53 -3.09 -8.38
C MET A 96 -2.35 -1.84 -7.53
N THR A 97 -3.33 -0.93 -7.61
CA THR A 97 -3.53 0.12 -6.61
C THR A 97 -4.85 -0.11 -5.88
N GLY A 98 -4.95 0.40 -4.66
CA GLY A 98 -6.16 0.33 -3.85
C GLY A 98 -6.46 1.68 -3.22
N SER A 99 -7.72 1.94 -2.94
CA SER A 99 -8.12 3.05 -2.08
C SER A 99 -9.40 2.70 -1.34
N GLY A 100 -9.59 3.31 -0.17
CA GLY A 100 -10.75 3.03 0.65
C GLY A 100 -10.63 3.59 2.05
N VAL A 101 -11.42 3.01 2.94
CA VAL A 101 -11.48 3.37 4.35
C VAL A 101 -11.52 2.08 5.16
N TRP A 102 -10.85 2.12 6.31
CA TRP A 102 -11.03 1.21 7.44
C TRP A 102 -12.03 1.84 8.41
N PRO A 103 -13.34 1.54 8.33
CA PRO A 103 -14.37 2.28 9.07
C PRO A 103 -14.19 2.18 10.59
N ARG A 104 -13.71 1.03 11.07
CA ARG A 104 -13.44 0.79 12.49
C ARG A 104 -12.48 1.80 13.10
N PHE A 105 -11.50 2.27 12.33
CA PHE A 105 -10.50 3.23 12.78
C PHE A 105 -10.76 4.64 12.22
N GLY A 106 -11.66 4.78 11.26
CA GLY A 106 -11.83 5.99 10.47
C GLY A 106 -10.63 6.31 9.57
N HIS A 107 -9.74 5.35 9.32
CA HIS A 107 -8.53 5.57 8.54
C HIS A 107 -8.84 5.42 7.06
N GLU A 108 -8.62 6.48 6.30
CA GLU A 108 -8.61 6.45 4.85
C GLU A 108 -7.28 5.86 4.39
N PHE A 109 -7.27 5.13 3.27
CA PHE A 109 -6.04 4.62 2.69
C PHE A 109 -6.01 4.78 1.17
N THR A 110 -4.80 4.88 0.65
CA THR A 110 -4.45 4.59 -0.74
C THR A 110 -3.25 3.67 -0.72
N SER A 111 -3.28 2.55 -1.44
CA SER A 111 -2.26 1.51 -1.38
C SER A 111 -1.80 1.10 -2.77
N TYR A 112 -0.68 0.39 -2.80
CA TYR A 112 -0.16 -0.26 -3.99
C TYR A 112 0.41 -1.64 -3.66
N GLY A 113 0.43 -2.48 -4.69
CA GLY A 113 1.04 -3.79 -4.65
C GLY A 113 1.60 -4.14 -6.02
N VAL A 114 2.88 -4.46 -6.07
CA VAL A 114 3.61 -4.79 -7.31
C VAL A 114 4.40 -6.06 -7.07
N LEU A 115 4.16 -7.09 -7.86
CA LEU A 115 5.02 -8.27 -7.92
C LEU A 115 6.26 -7.92 -8.72
N VAL A 116 7.38 -7.81 -8.01
CA VAL A 116 8.69 -7.64 -8.63
C VAL A 116 9.30 -8.99 -9.02
N ARG A 117 8.84 -10.08 -8.40
CA ARG A 117 9.08 -11.47 -8.80
C ARG A 117 7.85 -12.31 -8.47
N PRO A 118 7.67 -13.51 -9.04
CA PRO A 118 6.53 -14.38 -8.71
C PRO A 118 6.39 -14.68 -7.21
N ASP A 119 7.50 -14.68 -6.49
CA ASP A 119 7.63 -14.94 -5.06
C ASP A 119 7.96 -13.68 -4.24
N ARG A 120 7.79 -12.48 -4.82
CA ARG A 120 8.13 -11.24 -4.14
C ARG A 120 7.28 -10.07 -4.58
N GLN A 121 6.60 -9.46 -3.61
CA GLN A 121 5.80 -8.27 -3.77
C GLN A 121 6.45 -7.09 -3.06
N LEU A 122 6.46 -5.92 -3.70
CA LEU A 122 6.53 -4.63 -3.04
C LEU A 122 5.12 -4.13 -2.79
N THR A 123 4.82 -3.72 -1.57
CA THR A 123 3.52 -3.17 -1.20
C THR A 123 3.72 -1.89 -0.42
N GLY A 124 2.68 -1.09 -0.29
CA GLY A 124 2.73 0.09 0.54
C GLY A 124 1.42 0.83 0.50
N GLY A 125 1.40 1.96 1.17
CA GLY A 125 0.21 2.78 1.24
C GLY A 125 0.37 4.02 2.09
N PHE A 126 -0.61 4.88 1.98
CA PHE A 126 -0.70 6.17 2.65
C PHE A 126 -2.00 6.17 3.42
N PHE A 127 -1.93 6.53 4.69
CA PHE A 127 -3.07 6.57 5.58
C PHE A 127 -3.37 8.01 5.99
N SER A 128 -4.65 8.33 6.10
CA SER A 128 -5.12 9.59 6.66
C SER A 128 -6.29 9.40 7.60
N LEU A 129 -6.50 10.37 8.49
CA LEU A 129 -7.66 10.47 9.36
C LEU A 129 -8.31 11.83 9.16
N ALA A 130 -9.52 11.83 8.62
CA ALA A 130 -10.25 13.03 8.22
C ALA A 130 -9.40 13.93 7.29
N GLY A 131 -8.80 13.32 6.27
CA GLY A 131 -7.93 13.99 5.29
C GLY A 131 -6.56 14.44 5.80
N ARG A 132 -6.24 14.27 7.09
CA ARG A 132 -4.90 14.56 7.61
C ARG A 132 -4.01 13.32 7.49
N PRO A 133 -2.83 13.39 6.84
CA PRO A 133 -1.89 12.28 6.81
C PRO A 133 -1.52 11.81 8.22
N ILE A 134 -1.44 10.49 8.41
CA ILE A 134 -1.06 9.88 9.70
C ILE A 134 0.08 8.87 9.58
N ALA A 135 0.24 8.23 8.42
CA ALA A 135 1.31 7.26 8.21
C ALA A 135 1.53 6.98 6.73
N ASP A 136 2.78 6.77 6.36
CA ASP A 136 3.19 6.19 5.09
C ASP A 136 3.84 4.84 5.36
N ILE A 137 3.43 3.80 4.62
CA ILE A 137 3.99 2.45 4.74
C ILE A 137 4.63 2.01 3.44
N VAL A 138 5.76 1.32 3.58
CA VAL A 138 6.43 0.59 2.49
C VAL A 138 6.69 -0.80 3.01
N GLY A 139 6.37 -1.82 2.24
CA GLY A 139 6.46 -3.20 2.68
C GLY A 139 6.90 -4.15 1.60
N VAL A 140 7.30 -5.34 2.06
CA VAL A 140 7.65 -6.48 1.23
C VAL A 140 6.79 -7.64 1.64
N ALA A 141 6.25 -8.35 0.66
CA ALA A 141 5.59 -9.63 0.89
C ALA A 141 6.32 -10.75 0.14
N VAL A 142 6.41 -11.91 0.78
CA VAL A 142 6.88 -13.16 0.17
C VAL A 142 5.88 -14.28 0.47
N PRO A 143 5.72 -15.30 -0.40
CA PRO A 143 4.86 -16.43 -0.10
C PRO A 143 5.35 -17.14 1.17
N GLU A 144 4.42 -17.47 2.07
CA GLU A 144 4.73 -18.17 3.32
C GLU A 144 5.42 -19.52 3.07
N SER A 145 5.10 -20.17 1.94
CA SER A 145 5.70 -21.43 1.51
C SER A 145 7.21 -21.36 1.22
N THR A 146 7.77 -20.17 1.03
CA THR A 146 9.21 -20.00 0.82
C THR A 146 10.00 -20.28 2.10
N GLY A 147 9.38 -20.15 3.28
CA GLY A 147 10.05 -20.23 4.58
C GLY A 147 11.09 -19.12 4.81
N VAL A 148 11.04 -18.06 4.00
CA VAL A 148 11.94 -16.90 4.08
C VAL A 148 11.20 -15.74 4.74
N GLU A 149 11.88 -15.04 5.64
CA GLU A 149 11.36 -13.79 6.21
C GLU A 149 11.36 -12.68 5.15
N PRO A 150 10.26 -11.94 4.97
CA PRO A 150 10.23 -10.83 4.03
C PRO A 150 11.18 -9.72 4.47
N THR A 151 12.17 -9.44 3.63
CA THR A 151 13.11 -8.33 3.85
C THR A 151 13.16 -7.39 2.65
N LEU A 152 13.33 -6.11 2.93
CA LEU A 152 13.63 -5.12 1.91
C LEU A 152 15.08 -5.29 1.42
N ASP A 153 15.24 -6.13 0.40
CA ASP A 153 16.46 -6.19 -0.43
C ASP A 153 16.45 -5.03 -1.42
N LEU A 154 17.35 -4.09 -1.15
CA LEU A 154 17.54 -2.82 -1.85
C LEU A 154 18.44 -2.94 -3.08
N GLU A 155 19.09 -4.08 -3.26
CA GLU A 155 20.01 -4.36 -4.38
C GLU A 155 19.30 -5.13 -5.51
N ALA A 156 18.03 -5.50 -5.32
CA ALA A 156 17.26 -6.24 -6.30
C ALA A 156 17.02 -5.42 -7.58
N ASP A 157 17.19 -6.08 -8.74
CA ASP A 157 16.81 -5.53 -10.04
C ASP A 157 15.38 -4.99 -10.04
N LEU A 158 15.23 -3.76 -10.54
CA LEU A 158 13.94 -3.11 -10.68
C LEU A 158 13.13 -3.75 -11.80
N VAL A 159 11.84 -3.97 -11.55
CA VAL A 159 10.90 -4.34 -12.61
C VAL A 159 10.41 -3.07 -13.31
N PRO A 160 10.53 -2.97 -14.64
CA PRO A 160 9.94 -1.87 -15.37
C PRO A 160 8.41 -1.93 -15.23
N LEU A 161 7.85 -0.89 -14.62
CA LEU A 161 6.41 -0.65 -14.64
C LEU A 161 6.09 0.16 -15.90
N ASP A 162 5.00 -0.22 -16.58
CA ASP A 162 4.52 0.54 -17.73
C ASP A 162 4.18 1.98 -17.32
N ASP A 163 4.36 2.93 -18.23
CA ASP A 163 4.09 4.36 -18.05
C ASP A 163 2.60 4.65 -17.75
N SER A 164 1.73 3.67 -17.98
CA SER A 164 0.31 3.70 -17.61
C SER A 164 0.05 3.50 -16.10
N TRP A 165 1.06 3.09 -15.33
CA TRP A 165 0.93 2.89 -13.88
C TRP A 165 1.04 4.22 -13.13
N MET A 166 -0.09 4.77 -12.71
CA MET A 166 -0.17 5.95 -11.86
C MET A 166 -0.74 5.61 -10.48
N LEU A 167 0.00 5.94 -9.43
CA LEU A 167 -0.54 5.97 -8.07
C LEU A 167 -1.09 7.37 -7.81
N THR A 168 -2.35 7.59 -8.17
CA THR A 168 -3.03 8.86 -7.92
C THR A 168 -3.68 8.84 -6.54
N ARG A 169 -3.34 9.80 -5.68
CA ARG A 169 -3.99 10.08 -4.39
C ARG A 169 -4.83 11.34 -4.51
N THR A 170 -6.04 11.32 -3.95
CA THR A 170 -6.82 12.55 -3.72
C THR A 170 -6.86 12.79 -2.22
N VAL A 171 -6.37 13.94 -1.73
CA VAL A 171 -6.40 14.29 -0.31
C VAL A 171 -7.43 15.40 -0.10
N GLY A 172 -8.51 15.10 0.62
CA GLY A 172 -9.55 16.06 0.97
C GLY A 172 -10.07 15.83 2.39
N PRO A 173 -10.57 16.86 3.11
CA PRO A 173 -10.85 16.79 4.55
C PRO A 173 -12.11 15.99 4.96
N LEU A 174 -12.85 15.46 3.98
CA LEU A 174 -13.87 14.40 3.99
C LEU A 174 -14.68 14.62 2.69
N SER A 175 -14.73 13.69 1.73
CA SER A 175 -15.65 13.81 0.58
C SER A 175 -16.44 12.52 0.35
N VAL A 176 -17.39 12.30 1.26
CA VAL A 176 -18.70 11.80 0.83
C VAL A 176 -19.46 13.04 0.35
N ALA A 177 -19.84 13.08 -0.93
CA ALA A 177 -20.87 13.97 -1.47
C ALA A 177 -20.61 15.51 -1.50
N ILE A 178 -21.07 16.15 -2.59
CA ILE A 178 -21.36 17.60 -2.74
C ILE A 178 -20.20 18.54 -3.18
N ASP A 179 -20.16 18.83 -4.49
CA ASP A 179 -19.97 20.12 -5.19
C ASP A 179 -18.68 20.98 -5.16
N ARG A 180 -17.50 20.53 -4.70
CA ARG A 180 -16.20 21.12 -5.15
C ARG A 180 -15.05 20.09 -5.25
N PRO A 181 -14.17 20.17 -6.27
CA PRO A 181 -13.04 19.25 -6.39
C PRO A 181 -11.92 19.56 -5.38
N SER A 182 -11.43 18.50 -4.72
CA SER A 182 -10.17 18.51 -3.94
C SER A 182 -8.97 18.47 -4.89
N PRO A 183 -7.76 18.92 -4.48
CA PRO A 183 -6.57 18.80 -5.32
C PRO A 183 -6.22 17.33 -5.59
N THR A 184 -5.78 17.04 -6.81
CA THR A 184 -5.27 15.72 -7.19
C THR A 184 -3.78 15.67 -6.89
N ILE A 185 -3.33 14.67 -6.14
CA ILE A 185 -1.91 14.44 -5.85
C ILE A 185 -1.49 13.15 -6.58
N GLU A 186 -0.75 13.27 -7.69
CA GLU A 186 -0.20 12.12 -8.42
C GLU A 186 1.18 11.76 -7.85
N ARG A 187 1.35 10.52 -7.40
CA ARG A 187 2.64 10.00 -6.94
C ARG A 187 3.16 8.98 -7.96
N ARG A 188 4.38 9.16 -8.47
CA ARG A 188 5.06 8.20 -9.35
C ARG A 188 6.19 7.52 -8.57
N LEU A 189 6.16 6.18 -8.52
CA LEU A 189 7.31 5.41 -8.04
C LEU A 189 8.38 5.44 -9.14
N LEU A 190 9.46 6.18 -8.94
CA LEU A 190 10.42 6.45 -10.01
C LEU A 190 11.56 5.43 -10.08
N THR A 191 12.24 5.14 -8.98
CA THR A 191 13.46 4.29 -8.96
C THR A 191 13.99 4.08 -7.54
N MET A 192 14.71 2.98 -7.31
CA MET A 192 15.63 2.79 -6.19
C MET A 192 17.06 2.77 -6.76
N ASN A 193 17.95 3.66 -6.34
CA ASN A 193 19.37 3.63 -6.73
C ASN A 193 20.26 4.15 -5.58
N ASP A 194 21.40 3.51 -5.35
CA ASP A 194 22.53 3.98 -4.50
C ASP A 194 23.71 4.40 -5.39
N PRO A 195 24.39 5.52 -5.07
CA PRO A 195 25.83 5.37 -4.87
C PRO A 195 26.35 6.27 -3.74
N VAL A 196 26.79 5.64 -2.66
CA VAL A 196 27.45 6.19 -1.45
C VAL A 196 26.51 6.37 -0.24
N GLY A 197 25.78 5.30 0.12
CA GLY A 197 25.51 4.95 1.52
C GLY A 197 24.25 5.54 2.16
N GLY A 198 23.29 5.99 1.34
CA GLY A 198 21.96 6.40 1.79
C GLY A 198 20.88 5.62 1.04
N VAL A 199 19.89 5.07 1.76
CA VAL A 199 18.69 4.47 1.14
C VAL A 199 17.90 5.57 0.44
N MET A 200 17.50 5.34 -0.82
CA MET A 200 16.57 6.23 -1.54
C MET A 200 15.50 5.41 -2.26
N LEU A 201 14.26 5.52 -1.81
CA LEU A 201 13.06 5.19 -2.58
C LEU A 201 12.44 6.52 -3.01
N ALA A 202 12.51 6.87 -4.29
CA ALA A 202 11.98 8.15 -4.77
C ALA A 202 10.53 7.99 -5.23
N ILE A 203 9.61 8.57 -4.46
CA ILE A 203 8.25 8.84 -4.89
C ILE A 203 8.20 10.30 -5.31
N GLU A 204 8.00 10.56 -6.60
CA GLU A 204 7.77 11.91 -7.11
C GLU A 204 6.30 12.25 -6.91
N GLU A 205 6.03 13.27 -6.10
CA GLU A 205 4.70 13.79 -5.91
C GLU A 205 4.46 15.01 -6.82
N HIS A 206 3.38 14.97 -7.58
CA HIS A 206 2.84 16.09 -8.32
C HIS A 206 1.51 16.47 -7.69
N THR A 207 1.37 17.73 -7.31
CA THR A 207 0.09 18.25 -6.87
C THR A 207 -0.51 19.07 -8.00
N THR A 208 -1.75 18.76 -8.36
CA THR A 208 -2.51 19.44 -9.40
C THR A 208 -3.66 20.21 -8.77
N PHE A 209 -3.68 21.53 -8.98
CA PHE A 209 -4.76 22.44 -8.60
C PHE A 209 -5.43 22.97 -9.87
N GLY A 210 -6.53 22.34 -10.31
CA GLY A 210 -7.14 22.71 -11.60
C GLY A 210 -6.23 22.37 -12.77
N ASP A 211 -5.86 23.35 -13.59
CA ASP A 211 -4.93 23.18 -14.73
C ASP A 211 -3.45 23.41 -14.36
N GLU A 212 -3.16 23.82 -13.11
CA GLU A 212 -1.81 24.08 -12.64
C GLU A 212 -1.21 22.83 -12.00
N ARG A 213 -0.09 22.36 -12.55
CA ARG A 213 0.72 21.26 -12.00
C ARG A 213 1.93 21.83 -11.27
N ALA A 214 2.01 21.58 -9.97
CA ALA A 214 3.20 21.84 -9.17
C ALA A 214 3.92 20.51 -8.89
N VAL A 215 5.23 20.45 -9.15
CA VAL A 215 6.07 19.34 -8.67
C VAL A 215 6.36 19.62 -7.20
N ALA A 216 5.86 18.77 -6.33
CA ALA A 216 6.01 18.94 -4.90
C ALA A 216 6.61 17.66 -4.34
N THR A 217 7.92 17.69 -4.10
CA THR A 217 8.60 16.82 -3.13
C THR A 217 8.96 15.42 -3.62
N VAL A 218 10.23 15.06 -3.37
CA VAL A 218 10.74 13.69 -3.38
C VAL A 218 10.64 13.19 -1.94
N ILE A 219 9.83 12.16 -1.69
CA ILE A 219 9.82 11.51 -0.36
C ILE A 219 11.12 10.72 -0.25
N GLN A 220 12.01 11.13 0.66
CA GLN A 220 13.30 10.49 0.91
C GLN A 220 13.17 9.57 2.12
N VAL A 221 13.08 8.26 1.89
CA VAL A 221 13.15 7.27 2.97
C VAL A 221 14.63 7.03 3.29
N THR A 222 15.15 7.72 4.30
CA THR A 222 16.53 7.52 4.76
C THR A 222 16.59 6.55 5.93
N ARG A 223 17.51 5.58 5.86
CA ARG A 223 17.94 4.82 7.05
C ARG A 223 19.04 5.62 7.75
N SER A 224 18.96 5.75 9.08
CA SER A 224 20.14 6.20 9.84
C SER A 224 21.24 5.15 9.71
N ALA A 225 22.43 5.57 9.25
CA ALA A 225 23.61 4.71 9.23
C ALA A 225 23.85 4.14 10.62
N SER A 226 23.86 2.81 10.71
CA SER A 226 24.37 2.08 11.88
C SER A 226 25.88 2.11 11.90
#